data_AF-A0AA92TW81-F1
#
_entry.id   AF-A0AA92TW81-F1
#
_cell.length_a   1.000
_cell.length_b   1.000
_cell.length_c   1.000
_cell.angle_alpha   90.00
_cell.angle_beta   90.00
_cell.angle_gamma   90.00
#
_symmetry.space_group_name_H-M   'P 1'
#
loop_
_entity.id
_entity.type
_entity.pdbx_description
1 polymer ?
#
loop_
_entity_poly.entity_id
_entity_poly.type
_entity_poly.pdbx_seq_one_letter_code
_entity_poly.pdbx_strand_id
1 'polypeptide(L)'
;MVAAFLLIFFRKQTTWWEYAVLIVPSILIGILMEFVFKQSNAADTEYLGSYVTRIRHYDAWNEYIHRTCTRTVGSGKNQRTETYDCSYVDNHPERWTYFDARNKEEYFMTDNEFNVVRKILGTQSVFVDMHRHYYTKDGDAQEWAWDGSIENSYALSSEHDYKNKVKASRSIFKFEDIDYQQARKLGLFEYPDIVLYDQNPVIGLKIPKNQEKAMRWLNGYYGERKQFRVFVLFFTNKPEEIVEKQRSYWQGGNKNELVVCVGIDKNKNVKWCNAFSWCDSPVVGVKSRDWFMSNPVNLEKYAEYIGPIVEKEWHRKNFEDFDYLTIELTDGQYWAIIVLLLIFNIVMSSWIISNDYKNDL
;
A
#
# COMPACT_ATOMS: atom_id res chain seq x y z
N MET A 1 4.97 12.08 40.02
CA MET A 1 3.94 12.00 41.08
C MET A 1 3.84 10.60 41.69
N VAL A 2 3.65 9.53 40.91
CA VAL A 2 3.53 8.15 41.44
C VAL A 2 4.77 7.70 42.23
N ALA A 3 5.98 7.94 41.72
CA ALA A 3 7.22 7.66 42.44
C ALA A 3 7.33 8.41 43.80
N ALA A 4 6.83 9.65 43.86
CA ALA A 4 6.82 10.43 45.11
C ALA A 4 5.78 9.88 46.11
N PHE A 5 4.65 9.38 45.62
CA PHE A 5 3.65 8.70 46.44
C PHE A 5 4.20 7.42 47.07
N LEU A 6 4.91 6.59 46.30
CA LEU A 6 5.60 5.40 46.82
C LEU A 6 6.66 5.77 47.88
N LEU A 7 7.43 6.84 47.63
CA LEU A 7 8.47 7.31 48.56
C LEU A 7 7.92 7.81 49.89
N ILE A 8 6.75 8.45 49.89
CA ILE A 8 6.12 9.00 51.10
C ILE A 8 5.38 7.91 51.89
N PHE A 9 4.59 7.06 51.23
CA PHE A 9 3.68 6.13 51.90
C PHE A 9 4.23 4.71 52.06
N PHE A 10 5.16 4.28 51.21
CA PHE A 10 5.64 2.90 51.13
C PHE A 10 7.16 2.76 51.30
N ARG A 11 7.82 3.77 51.90
CA ARG A 11 9.29 3.84 52.03
C ARG A 11 9.97 2.57 52.54
N LYS A 12 9.37 1.86 53.49
CA LYS A 12 9.92 0.61 54.09
C LYS A 12 9.84 -0.61 53.15
N GLN A 13 8.98 -0.53 52.14
CA GLN A 13 8.67 -1.58 51.17
C GLN A 13 9.28 -1.29 49.81
N THR A 14 10.15 -0.27 49.70
CA THR A 14 10.74 0.17 48.43
C THR A 14 12.23 0.43 48.57
N THR A 15 13.02 -0.11 47.65
CA THR A 15 14.45 0.11 47.49
C THR A 15 14.72 1.16 46.40
N TRP A 16 15.92 1.76 46.41
CA TRP A 16 16.22 2.89 45.53
C TRP A 16 16.23 2.54 44.03
N TRP A 17 16.55 1.28 43.66
CA TRP A 17 16.57 0.83 42.26
C TRP A 17 15.17 0.54 41.70
N GLU A 18 14.17 0.24 42.55
CA GLU A 18 12.79 0.03 42.13
C GLU A 18 12.15 1.32 41.57
N TYR A 19 12.59 2.49 42.06
CA TYR A 19 12.22 3.77 41.45
C TYR A 19 12.78 3.93 40.04
N ALA A 20 13.99 3.43 39.76
CA ALA A 20 14.54 3.43 38.41
C ALA A 20 13.77 2.49 37.48
N VAL A 21 13.34 1.34 37.99
CA VAL A 21 12.48 0.38 37.26
C VAL A 21 11.09 0.94 36.95
N LEU A 22 10.60 1.91 37.73
CA LEU A 22 9.36 2.62 37.42
C LEU A 22 9.58 3.77 36.41
N ILE A 23 10.60 4.61 36.66
CA ILE A 23 10.81 5.86 35.92
C ILE A 23 11.38 5.60 34.52
N VAL A 24 12.42 4.78 34.39
CA VAL A 24 13.12 4.58 33.12
C VAL A 24 12.20 3.95 32.07
N PRO A 25 11.48 2.84 32.35
CA PRO A 25 10.52 2.29 31.41
C PRO A 25 9.36 3.24 31.10
N SER A 26 8.88 4.03 32.06
CA SER A 26 7.83 5.02 31.80
C SER A 26 8.27 6.06 30.76
N ILE A 27 9.49 6.57 30.86
CA ILE A 27 10.06 7.51 29.87
C ILE A 27 10.19 6.82 28.51
N LEU A 28 10.73 5.59 28.48
CA LEU A 28 10.90 4.85 27.24
C LEU A 28 9.57 4.54 26.56
N ILE A 29 8.53 4.17 27.32
CA ILE A 29 7.17 3.95 26.80
C ILE A 29 6.61 5.26 26.22
N GLY A 30 6.79 6.38 26.91
CA GLY A 30 6.34 7.69 26.42
C GLY A 30 6.98 8.06 25.07
N ILE A 31 8.31 7.95 24.98
CA ILE A 31 9.08 8.22 23.75
C ILE A 31 8.67 7.26 22.63
N LEU A 32 8.54 5.96 22.93
CA LEU A 32 8.16 4.94 21.97
C LEU A 32 6.75 5.19 21.42
N MET A 33 5.79 5.50 22.29
CA MET A 33 4.40 5.77 21.88
C MET A 33 4.31 7.05 21.06
N GLU A 34 4.99 8.12 21.47
CA GLU A 34 5.09 9.35 20.68
C GLU A 34 5.66 9.07 19.29
N PHE A 35 6.73 8.28 19.21
CA PHE A 35 7.31 7.87 17.93
C PHE A 35 6.31 7.08 17.08
N VAL A 36 5.65 6.07 17.65
CA VAL A 36 4.66 5.23 16.94
C VAL A 36 3.50 6.07 16.41
N PHE A 37 2.93 6.95 17.23
CA PHE A 37 1.85 7.82 16.79
C PHE A 37 2.29 8.81 15.71
N LYS A 38 3.51 9.38 15.82
CA LYS A 38 4.05 10.24 14.75
C LYS A 38 4.23 9.47 13.44
N GLN A 39 4.76 8.25 13.47
CA GLN A 39 4.86 7.41 12.26
C GLN A 39 3.48 7.09 11.70
N SER A 40 2.52 6.72 12.55
CA SER A 40 1.15 6.38 12.13
C SER A 40 0.42 7.58 11.54
N ASN A 41 0.55 8.78 12.12
CA ASN A 41 -0.12 9.98 11.62
C ASN A 41 0.43 10.42 10.26
N ALA A 42 1.72 10.21 10.04
CA ALA A 42 2.38 10.54 8.78
C ALA A 42 2.35 9.39 7.77
N ALA A 43 1.82 8.21 8.11
CA ALA A 43 1.75 7.11 7.16
C ALA A 43 0.68 7.39 6.10
N ASP A 44 1.05 7.09 4.85
CA ASP A 44 0.17 7.20 3.69
C ASP A 44 0.60 6.18 2.64
N THR A 45 -0.31 5.82 1.74
CA THR A 45 -0.07 4.75 0.76
C THR A 45 -0.16 5.32 -0.65
N GLU A 46 0.87 5.11 -1.46
CA GLU A 46 0.85 5.38 -2.89
C GLU A 46 0.51 4.12 -3.67
N TYR A 47 -0.05 4.29 -4.86
CA TYR A 47 -0.35 3.17 -5.74
C TYR A 47 0.53 3.21 -6.99
N LEU A 48 1.40 2.22 -7.14
CA LEU A 48 2.30 2.10 -8.29
C LEU A 48 1.66 1.22 -9.37
N GLY A 49 1.61 1.76 -10.59
CA GLY A 49 1.13 1.05 -11.77
C GLY A 49 2.21 0.18 -12.40
N SER A 50 1.81 -0.96 -12.94
CA SER A 50 2.59 -1.76 -13.89
C SER A 50 1.62 -2.47 -14.85
N TYR A 51 2.10 -3.43 -15.62
CA TYR A 51 1.25 -4.25 -16.50
C TYR A 51 1.80 -5.67 -16.64
N VAL A 52 0.91 -6.62 -16.92
CA VAL A 52 1.26 -8.02 -17.14
C VAL A 52 1.91 -8.17 -18.51
N THR A 53 3.11 -8.73 -18.55
CA THR A 53 3.81 -9.10 -19.79
C THR A 53 3.54 -10.55 -20.18
N ARG A 54 3.36 -11.43 -19.21
CA ARG A 54 2.97 -12.83 -19.41
C ARG A 54 2.46 -13.45 -18.11
N ILE A 55 1.70 -14.53 -18.23
CA ILE A 55 1.29 -15.38 -17.11
C ILE A 55 1.77 -16.80 -17.33
N ARG A 56 2.01 -17.53 -16.25
CA ARG A 56 2.48 -18.91 -16.30
C ARG A 56 1.76 -19.78 -15.30
N HIS A 57 1.33 -20.94 -15.76
CA HIS A 57 0.87 -22.03 -14.91
C HIS A 57 2.01 -23.04 -14.79
N TYR A 58 2.35 -23.43 -13.57
CA TYR A 58 3.27 -24.53 -13.33
C TYR A 58 2.50 -25.72 -12.80
N ASP A 59 2.66 -26.86 -13.46
CA ASP A 59 2.12 -28.12 -12.99
C ASP A 59 2.83 -28.55 -11.70
N ALA A 60 2.10 -29.21 -10.80
CA ALA A 60 2.69 -29.78 -9.59
C ALA A 60 3.79 -30.80 -9.97
N TRP A 61 4.88 -30.84 -9.21
CA TRP A 61 6.03 -31.73 -9.43
C TRP A 61 6.61 -32.27 -8.13
N ASN A 62 7.52 -33.24 -8.18
CA ASN A 62 8.18 -33.75 -6.98
C ASN A 62 9.64 -34.12 -7.21
N GLU A 63 10.44 -34.03 -6.14
CA GLU A 63 11.85 -34.42 -6.13
C GLU A 63 12.18 -35.35 -4.97
N TYR A 64 13.20 -36.18 -5.16
CA TYR A 64 13.70 -37.06 -4.10
C TYR A 64 14.92 -36.39 -3.44
N ILE A 65 14.77 -35.98 -2.20
CA ILE A 65 15.84 -35.34 -1.43
C ILE A 65 16.62 -36.40 -0.66
N HIS A 66 17.86 -36.63 -1.09
CA HIS A 66 18.80 -37.48 -0.36
C HIS A 66 19.25 -36.80 0.93
N ARG A 67 18.96 -37.40 2.10
CA ARG A 67 19.33 -36.84 3.39
C ARG A 67 19.76 -37.92 4.38
N THR A 68 20.91 -37.72 5.01
CA THR A 68 21.37 -38.55 6.14
C THR A 68 21.08 -37.81 7.44
N CYS A 69 20.38 -38.46 8.35
CA CYS A 69 20.08 -37.94 9.68
C CYS A 69 20.88 -38.69 10.74
N THR A 70 21.00 -38.08 11.92
CA THR A 70 21.55 -38.72 13.10
C THR A 70 20.47 -38.84 14.17
N ARG A 71 20.53 -39.94 14.94
CA ARG A 71 19.76 -40.07 16.16
C ARG A 71 20.65 -40.63 17.26
N THR A 72 20.39 -40.19 18.48
CA THR A 72 21.04 -40.76 19.65
C THR A 72 20.28 -42.01 20.06
N VAL A 73 20.99 -43.13 20.21
CA VAL A 73 20.44 -44.38 20.72
C VAL A 73 21.17 -44.82 21.99
N GLY A 74 20.48 -45.59 22.83
CA GLY A 74 20.99 -46.05 24.14
C GLY A 74 20.81 -45.02 25.26
N SER A 75 21.17 -45.41 26.49
CA SER A 75 21.06 -44.57 27.69
C SER A 75 22.29 -44.68 28.58
N GLY A 76 22.66 -43.61 29.29
CA GLY A 76 23.80 -43.59 30.20
C GLY A 76 25.15 -43.72 29.47
N LYS A 77 26.06 -44.57 29.96
CA LYS A 77 27.41 -44.73 29.38
C LYS A 77 27.44 -45.41 28.00
N ASN A 78 26.33 -46.00 27.56
CA ASN A 78 26.21 -46.68 26.26
C ASN A 78 25.51 -45.82 25.19
N GLN A 79 25.30 -44.53 25.48
CA GLN A 79 24.69 -43.60 24.53
C GLN A 79 25.64 -43.36 23.35
N ARG A 80 25.14 -43.55 22.12
CA ARG A 80 25.90 -43.34 20.89
C ARG A 80 25.05 -42.68 19.81
N THR A 81 25.71 -41.97 18.91
CA THR A 81 25.07 -41.37 17.73
C THR A 81 25.12 -42.35 16.58
N GLU A 82 23.96 -42.71 16.03
CA GLU A 82 23.83 -43.52 14.82
C GLU A 82 23.33 -42.65 13.66
N THR A 83 23.94 -42.81 12.49
CA THR A 83 23.47 -42.22 11.24
C THR A 83 22.47 -43.17 10.57
N TYR A 84 21.43 -42.61 9.95
CA TYR A 84 20.46 -43.37 9.15
C TYR A 84 19.96 -42.53 7.98
N ASP A 85 19.44 -43.20 6.95
CA ASP A 85 18.82 -42.55 5.80
C ASP A 85 17.45 -41.99 6.19
N CYS A 86 17.29 -40.68 6.03
CA CYS A 86 16.04 -39.94 6.24
C CYS A 86 15.62 -39.17 4.99
N SER A 87 16.02 -39.69 3.81
CA SER A 87 15.59 -39.18 2.52
C SER A 87 14.07 -39.19 2.41
N TYR A 88 13.53 -38.22 1.67
CA TYR A 88 12.09 -38.05 1.50
C TYR A 88 11.77 -37.47 0.13
N VAL A 89 10.52 -37.66 -0.31
CA VAL A 89 9.99 -37.00 -1.51
C VAL A 89 9.44 -35.64 -1.10
N ASP A 90 10.00 -34.57 -1.66
CA ASP A 90 9.46 -33.23 -1.51
C ASP A 90 8.46 -32.96 -2.64
N ASN A 91 7.29 -32.41 -2.28
CA ASN A 91 6.19 -32.19 -3.23
C ASN A 91 5.95 -30.70 -3.41
N HIS A 92 5.97 -30.27 -4.67
CA HIS A 92 5.76 -28.89 -5.06
C HIS A 92 4.38 -28.77 -5.70
N PRO A 93 3.43 -28.04 -5.09
CA PRO A 93 2.07 -27.91 -5.61
C PRO A 93 2.04 -27.10 -6.92
N GLU A 94 0.92 -27.22 -7.63
CA GLU A 94 0.65 -26.38 -8.79
C GLU A 94 0.53 -24.92 -8.36
N ARG A 95 0.91 -24.00 -9.25
CA ARG A 95 0.93 -22.57 -8.93
C ARG A 95 0.75 -21.73 -10.19
N TRP A 96 0.11 -20.58 -10.01
CA TRP A 96 -0.17 -19.63 -11.08
C TRP A 96 0.57 -18.33 -10.80
N THR A 97 1.32 -17.84 -11.79
CA THR A 97 2.13 -16.63 -11.68
C THR A 97 1.89 -15.66 -12.82
N TYR A 98 2.20 -14.39 -12.58
CA TYR A 98 2.33 -13.37 -13.60
C TYR A 98 3.72 -12.74 -13.56
N PHE A 99 4.10 -12.15 -14.68
CA PHE A 99 5.30 -11.34 -14.82
C PHE A 99 4.89 -9.90 -15.13
N ASP A 100 5.42 -8.96 -14.38
CA ASP A 100 5.21 -7.54 -14.61
C ASP A 100 6.10 -6.99 -15.74
N ALA A 101 6.05 -5.68 -15.95
CA ALA A 101 6.88 -4.98 -16.94
C ALA A 101 8.38 -4.98 -16.60
N ARG A 102 8.76 -5.24 -15.34
CA ARG A 102 10.14 -5.42 -14.88
C ARG A 102 10.61 -6.87 -14.97
N ASN A 103 9.80 -7.76 -15.52
CA ASN A 103 10.07 -9.19 -15.58
C ASN A 103 10.14 -9.85 -14.19
N LYS A 104 9.53 -9.22 -13.17
CA LYS A 104 9.40 -9.79 -11.84
C LYS A 104 8.25 -10.79 -11.83
N GLU A 105 8.52 -12.01 -11.34
CA GLU A 105 7.52 -13.05 -11.18
C GLU A 105 6.80 -12.91 -9.83
N GLU A 106 5.48 -12.94 -9.85
CA GLU A 106 4.63 -12.90 -8.66
C GLU A 106 3.49 -13.92 -8.77
N TYR A 107 2.96 -14.33 -7.61
CA TYR A 107 1.88 -15.31 -7.54
C TYR A 107 0.51 -14.65 -7.64
N PHE A 108 -0.40 -15.30 -8.36
CA PHE A 108 -1.82 -15.07 -8.16
C PHE A 108 -2.28 -15.68 -6.83
N MET A 109 -3.25 -15.05 -6.18
CA MET A 109 -3.84 -15.59 -4.95
C MET A 109 -4.83 -16.71 -5.26
N THR A 110 -5.46 -16.68 -6.45
CA THR A 110 -6.47 -17.65 -6.87
C THR A 110 -6.31 -18.08 -8.34
N ASP A 111 -6.80 -19.27 -8.66
CA ASP A 111 -6.93 -19.77 -10.05
C ASP A 111 -7.90 -18.91 -10.88
N ASN A 112 -8.93 -18.33 -10.24
CA ASN A 112 -9.89 -17.44 -10.89
C ASN A 112 -9.22 -16.16 -11.41
N GLU A 113 -8.34 -15.53 -10.63
CA GLU A 113 -7.55 -14.37 -11.07
C GLU A 113 -6.73 -14.69 -12.32
N PHE A 114 -6.00 -15.81 -12.28
CA PHE A 114 -5.23 -16.30 -13.42
C PHE A 114 -6.11 -16.46 -14.67
N ASN A 115 -7.29 -17.08 -14.51
CA ASN A 115 -8.21 -17.32 -15.62
C ASN A 115 -8.82 -16.03 -16.19
N VAL A 116 -9.05 -15.01 -15.35
CA VAL A 116 -9.50 -13.69 -15.81
C VAL A 116 -8.41 -13.03 -16.66
N VAL A 117 -7.18 -12.96 -16.16
CA VAL A 117 -6.05 -12.36 -16.88
C VAL A 117 -5.77 -13.13 -18.17
N ARG A 118 -5.77 -14.46 -18.14
CA ARG A 118 -5.63 -15.32 -19.33
C ARG A 118 -6.63 -14.99 -20.43
N LYS A 119 -7.91 -14.81 -20.07
CA LYS A 119 -8.96 -14.46 -21.04
C LYS A 119 -8.75 -13.07 -21.64
N ILE A 120 -8.21 -12.13 -20.85
CA ILE A 120 -7.91 -10.77 -21.31
C ILE A 120 -6.71 -10.77 -22.25
N LEU A 121 -5.64 -11.52 -21.94
CA LEU A 121 -4.48 -11.63 -22.82
C LEU A 121 -4.85 -12.26 -24.16
N GLY A 122 -5.78 -13.22 -24.17
CA GLY A 122 -6.34 -13.78 -25.40
C GLY A 122 -5.36 -14.58 -26.28
N THR A 123 -4.13 -14.78 -25.82
CA THR A 123 -3.08 -15.50 -26.55
C THR A 123 -3.16 -17.01 -26.35
N GLN A 124 -2.49 -17.77 -27.22
CA GLN A 124 -2.36 -19.22 -27.07
C GLN A 124 -1.26 -19.57 -26.07
N SER A 125 -1.42 -20.69 -25.38
CA SER A 125 -0.39 -21.21 -24.48
C SER A 125 0.80 -21.73 -25.25
N VAL A 126 1.99 -21.42 -24.77
CA VAL A 126 3.24 -22.05 -25.16
C VAL A 126 3.66 -23.02 -24.06
N PHE A 127 4.00 -24.24 -24.44
CA PHE A 127 4.56 -25.23 -23.52
C PHE A 127 6.01 -24.86 -23.18
N VAL A 128 6.35 -24.92 -21.90
CA VAL A 128 7.68 -24.62 -21.38
C VAL A 128 8.17 -25.83 -20.60
N ASP A 129 9.13 -26.57 -21.18
CA ASP A 129 9.87 -27.61 -20.47
C ASP A 129 10.76 -26.95 -19.42
N MET A 130 10.57 -27.36 -18.18
CA MET A 130 11.24 -26.75 -17.03
C MET A 130 12.55 -27.45 -16.66
N HIS A 131 12.86 -28.57 -17.31
CA HIS A 131 14.10 -29.34 -17.15
C HIS A 131 14.42 -29.65 -15.67
N ARG A 132 13.42 -30.08 -14.90
CA ARG A 132 13.61 -30.33 -13.46
C ARG A 132 14.25 -31.68 -13.20
N HIS A 133 14.95 -31.77 -12.08
CA HIS A 133 15.43 -33.04 -11.56
C HIS A 133 14.34 -33.69 -10.70
N TYR A 134 13.34 -34.27 -11.35
CA TYR A 134 12.16 -34.84 -10.69
C TYR A 134 12.36 -36.30 -10.24
N TYR A 135 11.50 -36.76 -9.33
CA TYR A 135 11.44 -38.17 -8.92
C TYR A 135 10.47 -38.97 -9.79
N THR A 136 9.18 -38.62 -9.75
CA THR A 136 8.11 -39.33 -10.49
C THR A 136 7.20 -38.40 -11.28
N LYS A 137 7.23 -37.10 -10.96
CA LYS A 137 6.36 -36.09 -11.55
C LYS A 137 7.19 -34.88 -11.93
N ASP A 138 7.37 -34.65 -13.23
CA ASP A 138 8.20 -33.58 -13.81
C ASP A 138 7.58 -32.18 -13.61
N GLY A 139 6.30 -32.08 -13.98
CA GLY A 139 5.44 -30.92 -13.81
C GLY A 139 5.91 -29.67 -14.57
N ASP A 140 5.75 -29.64 -15.88
CA ASP A 140 6.14 -28.52 -16.74
C ASP A 140 5.31 -27.25 -16.54
N ALA A 141 5.47 -26.28 -17.45
CA ALA A 141 4.70 -25.05 -17.41
C ALA A 141 4.01 -24.76 -18.74
N GLN A 142 2.93 -23.99 -18.65
CA GLN A 142 2.29 -23.37 -19.80
C GLN A 142 2.33 -21.85 -19.61
N GLU A 143 2.69 -21.13 -20.66
CA GLU A 143 2.87 -19.68 -20.64
C GLU A 143 1.98 -18.99 -21.66
N TRP A 144 1.39 -17.86 -21.27
CA TRP A 144 0.62 -16.98 -22.12
C TRP A 144 1.27 -15.60 -22.11
N ALA A 145 1.92 -15.23 -23.21
CA ALA A 145 2.53 -13.92 -23.36
C ALA A 145 1.51 -12.89 -23.85
N TRP A 146 1.63 -11.65 -23.39
CA TRP A 146 0.88 -10.52 -23.94
C TRP A 146 1.33 -10.23 -25.38
N ASP A 147 0.39 -9.87 -26.24
CA ASP A 147 0.61 -9.66 -27.68
C ASP A 147 1.10 -8.25 -28.06
N GLY A 148 1.24 -7.36 -27.08
CA GLY A 148 1.64 -5.97 -27.30
C GLY A 148 0.47 -5.00 -27.57
N SER A 149 -0.77 -5.49 -27.66
CA SER A 149 -1.95 -4.66 -27.93
C SER A 149 -2.52 -4.03 -26.66
N ILE A 150 -3.07 -2.81 -26.77
CA ILE A 150 -3.73 -2.15 -25.63
C ILE A 150 -4.98 -2.93 -25.24
N GLU A 151 -5.72 -3.45 -26.21
CA GLU A 151 -6.97 -4.20 -26.05
C GLU A 151 -6.79 -5.41 -25.14
N ASN A 152 -5.70 -6.15 -25.33
CA ASN A 152 -5.38 -7.37 -24.58
C ASN A 152 -4.40 -7.14 -23.42
N SER A 153 -4.10 -5.89 -23.06
CA SER A 153 -3.23 -5.57 -21.92
C SER A 153 -3.90 -5.82 -20.56
N TYR A 154 -3.15 -6.01 -19.48
CA TYR A 154 -3.71 -6.02 -18.13
C TYR A 154 -2.89 -5.11 -17.22
N ALA A 155 -3.51 -4.06 -16.68
CA ALA A 155 -2.85 -3.14 -15.78
C ALA A 155 -2.80 -3.73 -14.36
N LEU A 156 -1.72 -3.44 -13.65
CA LEU A 156 -1.49 -3.82 -12.27
C LEU A 156 -1.35 -2.58 -11.40
N SER A 157 -1.79 -2.70 -10.15
CA SER A 157 -1.71 -1.69 -9.09
C SER A 157 -1.18 -2.37 -7.84
N SER A 158 -0.10 -1.82 -7.29
CA SER A 158 0.49 -2.27 -6.03
C SER A 158 0.57 -1.12 -5.03
N GLU A 159 0.35 -1.44 -3.76
CA GLU A 159 0.43 -0.50 -2.64
C GLU A 159 1.86 -0.35 -2.15
N HIS A 160 2.28 0.89 -1.91
CA HIS A 160 3.59 1.23 -1.34
C HIS A 160 3.41 2.30 -0.27
N ASP A 161 3.95 2.08 0.91
CA ASP A 161 3.85 3.05 1.99
C ASP A 161 4.88 4.17 1.84
N TYR A 162 4.49 5.38 2.23
CA TYR A 162 5.35 6.54 2.33
C TYR A 162 4.96 7.44 3.49
N LYS A 163 5.81 8.43 3.78
CA LYS A 163 5.56 9.41 4.84
C LYS A 163 5.02 10.72 4.26
N ASN A 164 3.78 11.05 4.60
CA ASN A 164 3.11 12.31 4.31
C ASN A 164 3.03 13.18 5.58
N LYS A 165 4.07 14.01 5.80
CA LYS A 165 4.10 14.95 6.93
C LYS A 165 3.10 16.10 6.81
N VAL A 166 2.66 16.42 5.58
CA VAL A 166 1.70 17.51 5.35
C VAL A 166 0.36 17.20 6.01
N LYS A 167 -0.13 15.96 5.83
CA LYS A 167 -1.36 15.44 6.46
C LYS A 167 -1.36 15.56 7.99
N ALA A 168 -0.19 15.43 8.60
CA ALA A 168 -0.02 15.35 10.05
C ALA A 168 0.55 16.63 10.72
N SER A 169 0.59 17.75 9.98
CA SER A 169 1.16 19.02 10.46
C SER A 169 0.14 20.16 10.38
N ARG A 170 0.32 21.20 11.21
CA ARG A 170 -0.44 22.47 11.11
C ARG A 170 0.17 23.40 10.06
N SER A 171 0.39 22.87 8.87
CA SER A 171 0.95 23.61 7.73
C SER A 171 -0.12 24.43 7.02
N ILE A 172 0.28 25.49 6.30
CA ILE A 172 -0.59 26.17 5.31
C ILE A 172 -1.08 25.22 4.20
N PHE A 173 -0.41 24.07 4.04
CA PHE A 173 -0.78 23.01 3.12
C PHE A 173 -1.79 22.02 3.73
N LYS A 174 -2.23 22.21 4.99
CA LYS A 174 -3.23 21.33 5.61
C LYS A 174 -4.58 21.52 4.92
N PHE A 175 -5.16 20.42 4.47
CA PHE A 175 -6.48 20.39 3.88
C PHE A 175 -7.59 20.46 4.93
N GLU A 176 -8.79 20.84 4.50
CA GLU A 176 -9.99 20.72 5.30
C GLU A 176 -10.24 19.24 5.65
N ASP A 177 -10.46 18.96 6.93
CA ASP A 177 -10.81 17.62 7.40
C ASP A 177 -12.28 17.34 7.04
N ILE A 178 -12.51 16.64 5.92
CA ILE A 178 -13.84 16.25 5.45
C ILE A 178 -14.07 14.78 5.80
N ASP A 179 -15.07 14.51 6.64
CA ASP A 179 -15.44 13.14 6.98
C ASP A 179 -16.27 12.46 5.89
N TYR A 180 -16.42 11.14 6.01
CA TYR A 180 -17.18 10.30 5.08
C TYR A 180 -18.64 10.74 4.89
N GLN A 181 -19.32 11.15 5.97
CA GLN A 181 -20.72 11.56 5.90
C GLN A 181 -20.86 12.90 5.17
N GLN A 182 -19.93 13.82 5.42
CA GLN A 182 -19.84 15.10 4.73
C GLN A 182 -19.51 14.90 3.25
N ALA A 183 -18.53 14.05 2.93
CA ALA A 183 -18.17 13.69 1.56
C ALA A 183 -19.36 13.16 0.76
N ARG A 184 -20.12 12.21 1.34
CA ARG A 184 -21.36 11.70 0.75
C ARG A 184 -22.42 12.77 0.52
N LYS A 185 -22.62 13.69 1.47
CA LYS A 185 -23.58 14.81 1.34
C LYS A 185 -23.18 15.76 0.20
N LEU A 186 -21.89 16.06 0.07
CA LEU A 186 -21.34 16.91 -0.98
C LEU A 186 -21.34 16.22 -2.35
N GLY A 187 -21.37 14.89 -2.38
CA GLY A 187 -21.27 14.07 -3.58
C GLY A 187 -19.84 13.95 -4.08
N LEU A 188 -18.88 13.86 -3.16
CA LEU A 188 -17.48 13.58 -3.44
C LEU A 188 -17.30 12.08 -3.72
N PHE A 189 -16.23 11.75 -4.43
CA PHE A 189 -15.88 10.38 -4.77
C PHE A 189 -14.95 9.78 -3.73
N GLU A 190 -15.21 8.52 -3.38
CA GLU A 190 -14.28 7.69 -2.64
C GLU A 190 -13.08 7.30 -3.50
N TYR A 191 -11.95 7.03 -2.85
CA TYR A 191 -10.84 6.38 -3.53
C TYR A 191 -11.31 5.03 -4.08
N PRO A 192 -10.94 4.69 -5.34
CA PRO A 192 -11.32 3.41 -5.92
C PRO A 192 -10.56 2.26 -5.24
N ASP A 193 -11.25 1.17 -4.93
CA ASP A 193 -10.61 -0.05 -4.41
C ASP A 193 -9.76 -0.74 -5.48
N ILE A 194 -8.73 -1.48 -5.05
CA ILE A 194 -8.01 -2.42 -5.92
C ILE A 194 -8.81 -3.72 -5.98
N VAL A 195 -9.21 -4.10 -7.19
CA VAL A 195 -9.94 -5.34 -7.45
C VAL A 195 -9.16 -6.12 -8.50
N LEU A 196 -8.78 -7.36 -8.17
CA LEU A 196 -7.96 -8.22 -9.04
C LEU A 196 -6.67 -7.52 -9.48
N TYR A 197 -5.97 -6.86 -8.55
CA TYR A 197 -4.74 -6.10 -8.82
C TYR A 197 -4.92 -4.89 -9.76
N ASP A 198 -6.14 -4.50 -10.15
CA ASP A 198 -6.40 -3.32 -10.97
C ASP A 198 -7.20 -2.28 -10.17
N GLN A 199 -7.05 -1.00 -10.52
CA GLN A 199 -7.77 0.09 -9.88
C GLN A 199 -8.45 0.94 -10.95
N ASN A 200 -9.76 1.17 -10.82
CA ASN A 200 -10.54 1.89 -11.83
C ASN A 200 -10.10 3.36 -11.92
N PRO A 201 -9.55 3.82 -13.07
CA PRO A 201 -9.06 5.19 -13.22
C PRO A 201 -10.16 6.22 -13.50
N VAL A 202 -11.41 5.80 -13.73
CA VAL A 202 -12.49 6.70 -14.14
C VAL A 202 -13.70 6.56 -13.22
N ILE A 203 -14.09 7.67 -12.61
CA ILE A 203 -15.13 7.70 -11.57
C ILE A 203 -16.21 8.71 -11.94
N GLY A 204 -17.47 8.40 -11.62
CA GLY A 204 -18.60 9.32 -11.81
C GLY A 204 -19.25 9.28 -13.20
N LEU A 205 -18.67 8.58 -14.17
CA LEU A 205 -19.25 8.42 -15.51
C LEU A 205 -19.02 7.02 -16.06
N LYS A 206 -20.08 6.38 -16.57
CA LYS A 206 -19.96 5.14 -17.36
C LYS A 206 -19.44 5.47 -18.75
N ILE A 207 -18.28 4.90 -19.09
CA ILE A 207 -17.58 5.09 -20.36
C ILE A 207 -17.53 3.77 -21.15
N PRO A 208 -17.29 3.82 -22.48
CA PRO A 208 -17.01 2.64 -23.27
C PRO A 208 -15.77 1.86 -22.79
N LYS A 209 -15.79 0.53 -22.93
CA LYS A 209 -14.71 -0.34 -22.46
C LYS A 209 -13.34 -0.02 -23.06
N ASN A 210 -13.29 0.38 -24.34
CA ASN A 210 -12.02 0.74 -25.00
C ASN A 210 -11.41 2.01 -24.38
N GLN A 211 -12.24 3.01 -24.03
CA GLN A 211 -11.80 4.21 -23.34
C GLN A 211 -11.29 3.92 -21.92
N GLU A 212 -11.99 3.04 -21.20
CA GLU A 212 -11.55 2.57 -19.88
C GLU A 212 -10.22 1.82 -19.98
N LYS A 213 -10.05 1.00 -21.02
CA LYS A 213 -8.81 0.28 -21.31
C LYS A 213 -7.64 1.22 -21.61
N ALA A 214 -7.86 2.27 -22.40
CA ALA A 214 -6.85 3.27 -22.70
C ALA A 214 -6.34 3.97 -21.42
N MET A 215 -7.25 4.30 -20.50
CA MET A 215 -6.88 4.92 -19.21
C MET A 215 -6.12 3.95 -18.29
N ARG A 216 -6.53 2.68 -18.23
CA ARG A 216 -5.78 1.64 -17.50
C ARG A 216 -4.39 1.44 -18.06
N TRP A 217 -4.28 1.37 -19.39
CA TRP A 217 -3.01 1.25 -20.09
C TRP A 217 -2.09 2.44 -19.79
N LEU A 218 -2.62 3.66 -19.82
CA LEU A 218 -1.88 4.87 -19.46
C LEU A 218 -1.28 4.75 -18.05
N ASN A 219 -2.07 4.31 -17.06
CA ASN A 219 -1.61 4.12 -15.68
C ASN A 219 -0.62 2.95 -15.54
N GLY A 220 -0.79 1.86 -16.28
CA GLY A 220 0.15 0.74 -16.24
C GLY A 220 1.49 1.08 -16.88
N TYR A 221 1.46 1.66 -18.09
CA TYR A 221 2.64 1.97 -18.89
C TYR A 221 3.49 3.09 -18.28
N TYR A 222 2.86 4.22 -17.89
CA TYR A 222 3.56 5.33 -17.26
C TYR A 222 3.72 5.16 -15.74
N GLY A 223 2.92 4.32 -15.10
CA GLY A 223 3.14 3.90 -13.71
C GLY A 223 4.49 3.21 -13.56
N GLU A 224 4.80 2.28 -14.46
CA GLU A 224 6.07 1.56 -14.44
C GLU A 224 7.27 2.51 -14.64
N ARG A 225 7.18 3.38 -15.65
CA ARG A 225 8.31 4.19 -16.15
C ARG A 225 8.51 5.50 -15.40
N LYS A 226 7.43 6.09 -14.89
CA LYS A 226 7.40 7.45 -14.32
C LYS A 226 6.74 7.50 -12.94
N GLN A 227 6.32 6.34 -12.40
CA GLN A 227 5.49 6.28 -11.20
C GLN A 227 4.25 7.17 -11.35
N PHE A 228 3.72 7.34 -12.56
CA PHE A 228 2.58 8.22 -12.83
C PHE A 228 1.26 7.46 -12.69
N ARG A 229 0.26 8.12 -12.13
CA ARG A 229 -1.12 7.65 -12.11
C ARG A 229 -2.06 8.82 -12.36
N VAL A 230 -3.11 8.59 -13.15
CA VAL A 230 -4.17 9.56 -13.36
C VAL A 230 -5.53 8.98 -12.98
N PHE A 231 -6.32 9.83 -12.33
CA PHE A 231 -7.75 9.62 -12.12
C PHE A 231 -8.54 10.69 -12.87
N VAL A 232 -9.63 10.29 -13.51
CA VAL A 232 -10.58 11.22 -14.14
C VAL A 232 -11.93 11.11 -13.42
N LEU A 233 -12.32 12.19 -12.74
CA LEU A 233 -13.52 12.28 -11.91
C LEU A 233 -14.57 13.13 -12.62
N PHE A 234 -15.74 12.57 -12.90
CA PHE A 234 -16.82 13.28 -13.58
C PHE A 234 -17.90 13.73 -12.61
N PHE A 235 -18.07 15.05 -12.47
CA PHE A 235 -19.10 15.64 -11.62
C PHE A 235 -20.28 16.14 -12.46
N THR A 236 -21.45 15.52 -12.30
CA THR A 236 -22.65 15.91 -13.07
C THR A 236 -23.40 17.05 -12.38
N ASN A 237 -23.58 18.17 -13.09
CA ASN A 237 -24.27 19.39 -12.63
C ASN A 237 -23.74 19.94 -11.27
N LYS A 238 -22.44 19.88 -11.05
CA LYS A 238 -21.77 20.50 -9.89
C LYS A 238 -20.98 21.74 -10.32
N PRO A 239 -20.83 22.75 -9.46
CA PRO A 239 -19.92 23.86 -9.71
C PRO A 239 -18.46 23.42 -9.60
N GLU A 240 -17.54 24.17 -10.21
CA GLU A 240 -16.10 23.90 -10.19
C GLU A 240 -15.51 23.89 -8.77
N GLU A 241 -16.09 24.65 -7.84
CA GLU A 241 -15.67 24.70 -6.43
C GLU A 241 -15.68 23.34 -5.72
N ILE A 242 -16.39 22.34 -6.26
CA ILE A 242 -16.37 20.96 -5.73
C ILE A 242 -14.98 20.34 -5.80
N VAL A 243 -14.10 20.83 -6.69
CA VAL A 243 -12.73 20.34 -6.87
C VAL A 243 -11.91 20.54 -5.60
N GLU A 244 -12.01 21.69 -4.94
CA GLU A 244 -11.28 21.93 -3.69
C GLU A 244 -11.79 21.06 -2.54
N LYS A 245 -13.09 20.73 -2.54
CA LYS A 245 -13.67 19.77 -1.59
C LYS A 245 -13.18 18.36 -1.86
N GLN A 246 -13.15 17.93 -3.12
CA GLN A 246 -12.60 16.62 -3.50
C GLN A 246 -11.11 16.52 -3.17
N ARG A 247 -10.35 17.57 -3.49
CA ARG A 247 -8.92 17.68 -3.18
C ARG A 247 -8.69 17.57 -1.68
N SER A 248 -9.50 18.26 -0.88
CA SER A 248 -9.39 18.19 0.58
C SER A 248 -9.74 16.80 1.11
N TYR A 249 -10.81 16.18 0.58
CA TYR A 249 -11.20 14.83 0.97
C TYR A 249 -10.12 13.79 0.66
N TRP A 250 -9.45 13.93 -0.48
CA TRP A 250 -8.32 13.07 -0.88
C TRP A 250 -6.96 13.58 -0.39
N GLN A 251 -6.92 14.60 0.47
CA GLN A 251 -5.69 15.17 1.02
C GLN A 251 -4.65 15.55 -0.06
N GLY A 252 -5.12 16.08 -1.20
CA GLY A 252 -4.31 16.44 -2.35
C GLY A 252 -4.07 15.31 -3.36
N GLY A 253 -4.60 14.12 -3.12
CA GLY A 253 -4.25 12.88 -3.85
C GLY A 253 -2.92 12.31 -3.35
N ASN A 254 -2.51 11.16 -3.87
CA ASN A 254 -1.19 10.62 -3.55
C ASN A 254 -0.08 11.35 -4.31
N LYS A 255 1.16 11.25 -3.81
CA LYS A 255 2.33 11.96 -4.35
C LYS A 255 2.62 11.70 -5.84
N ASN A 256 2.09 10.60 -6.37
CA ASN A 256 2.37 10.08 -7.70
C ASN A 256 1.17 10.23 -8.65
N GLU A 257 0.14 10.98 -8.22
CA GLU A 257 -1.15 11.07 -8.90
C GLU A 257 -1.45 12.44 -9.48
N LEU A 258 -2.11 12.41 -10.63
CA LEU A 258 -2.84 13.51 -11.23
C LEU A 258 -4.34 13.22 -11.13
N VAL A 259 -5.08 14.07 -10.44
CA VAL A 259 -6.54 13.95 -10.36
C VAL A 259 -7.16 15.03 -11.24
N VAL A 260 -7.84 14.59 -12.31
CA VAL A 260 -8.52 15.46 -13.26
C VAL A 260 -10.01 15.43 -12.97
N CYS A 261 -10.56 16.56 -12.53
CA CYS A 261 -11.98 16.71 -12.25
C CYS A 261 -12.66 17.41 -13.43
N VAL A 262 -13.70 16.79 -13.99
CA VAL A 262 -14.44 17.27 -15.15
C VAL A 262 -15.91 17.49 -14.76
N GLY A 263 -16.37 18.72 -14.86
CA GLY A 263 -17.77 19.08 -14.70
C GLY A 263 -18.55 18.86 -15.98
N ILE A 264 -19.60 18.06 -15.92
CA ILE A 264 -20.46 17.78 -17.08
C ILE A 264 -21.92 18.13 -16.80
N ASP A 265 -22.66 18.48 -17.85
CA ASP A 265 -24.13 18.53 -17.78
C ASP A 265 -24.78 17.15 -17.99
N LYS A 266 -26.11 17.09 -17.90
CA LYS A 266 -26.88 15.85 -18.14
C LYS A 266 -26.67 15.25 -19.53
N ASN A 267 -26.25 16.06 -20.50
CA ASN A 267 -25.98 15.64 -21.88
C ASN A 267 -24.50 15.28 -22.09
N LYS A 268 -23.71 15.20 -21.01
CA LYS A 268 -22.27 14.91 -21.02
C LYS A 268 -21.41 15.99 -21.69
N ASN A 269 -21.92 17.22 -21.83
CA ASN A 269 -21.09 18.32 -22.30
C ASN A 269 -20.23 18.84 -21.15
N VAL A 270 -18.94 19.03 -21.41
CA VAL A 270 -18.01 19.62 -20.45
C VAL A 270 -18.38 21.09 -20.20
N LYS A 271 -18.44 21.49 -18.93
CA LYS A 271 -18.68 22.87 -18.48
C LYS A 271 -17.45 23.50 -17.86
N TRP A 272 -16.66 22.70 -17.16
CA TRP A 272 -15.40 23.08 -16.55
C TRP A 272 -14.52 21.85 -16.43
N CYS A 273 -13.21 22.07 -16.32
CA CYS A 273 -12.25 21.05 -15.98
C CYS A 273 -11.18 21.68 -15.10
N ASN A 274 -10.76 20.98 -14.07
CA ASN A 274 -9.67 21.42 -13.22
C ASN A 274 -8.91 20.18 -12.72
N ALA A 275 -7.64 20.32 -12.41
CA ALA A 275 -6.81 19.20 -12.00
C ALA A 275 -5.92 19.57 -10.83
N PHE A 276 -5.68 18.62 -9.94
CA PHE A 276 -4.76 18.77 -8.83
C PHE A 276 -3.80 17.59 -8.76
N SER A 277 -2.61 17.88 -8.23
CA SER A 277 -1.52 16.93 -8.03
C SER A 277 -0.53 17.54 -7.05
N TRP A 278 0.33 16.71 -6.46
CA TRP A 278 1.52 17.16 -5.74
C TRP A 278 2.70 17.51 -6.67
N CYS A 279 2.62 17.18 -7.97
CA CYS A 279 3.66 17.49 -8.96
C CYS A 279 3.99 18.99 -8.95
N ASP A 280 5.28 19.33 -8.85
CA ASP A 280 5.75 20.72 -8.81
C ASP A 280 5.43 21.48 -10.10
N SER A 281 5.46 20.78 -11.24
CA SER A 281 5.10 21.33 -12.53
C SER A 281 3.59 21.26 -12.75
N PRO A 282 2.89 22.39 -12.99
CA PRO A 282 1.46 22.38 -13.27
C PRO A 282 1.13 21.96 -14.71
N VAL A 283 2.12 21.74 -15.57
CA VAL A 283 1.96 21.59 -17.02
C VAL A 283 0.98 20.48 -17.38
N VAL A 284 1.13 19.28 -16.80
CA VAL A 284 0.26 18.13 -17.13
C VAL A 284 -1.19 18.40 -16.72
N GLY A 285 -1.41 19.06 -15.59
CA GLY A 285 -2.75 19.46 -15.13
C GLY A 285 -3.39 20.51 -16.03
N VAL A 286 -2.64 21.56 -16.38
CA VAL A 286 -3.11 22.61 -17.31
C VAL A 286 -3.45 22.01 -18.68
N LYS A 287 -2.58 21.14 -19.22
CA LYS A 287 -2.82 20.49 -20.52
C LYS A 287 -4.04 19.57 -20.49
N SER A 288 -4.29 18.92 -19.36
CA SER A 288 -5.50 18.10 -19.18
C SER A 288 -6.75 18.97 -19.20
N ARG A 289 -6.75 20.09 -18.47
CA ARG A 289 -7.85 21.06 -18.52
C ARG A 289 -8.11 21.56 -19.92
N ASP A 290 -7.07 22.08 -20.59
CA ASP A 290 -7.21 22.67 -21.91
C ASP A 290 -7.78 21.66 -22.93
N TRP A 291 -7.40 20.39 -22.80
CA TRP A 291 -7.93 19.30 -23.62
C TRP A 291 -9.44 19.10 -23.40
N PHE A 292 -9.90 18.92 -22.15
CA PHE A 292 -11.32 18.70 -21.86
C PHE A 292 -12.19 19.92 -22.15
N MET A 293 -11.65 21.13 -22.04
CA MET A 293 -12.38 22.35 -22.39
C MET A 293 -12.54 22.53 -23.91
N SER A 294 -11.66 21.92 -24.71
CA SER A 294 -11.64 22.07 -26.17
C SER A 294 -12.21 20.86 -26.92
N ASN A 295 -12.49 19.75 -26.22
CA ASN A 295 -12.88 18.48 -26.84
C ASN A 295 -14.09 17.86 -26.13
N PRO A 296 -14.93 17.08 -26.85
CA PRO A 296 -15.92 16.24 -26.20
C PRO A 296 -15.24 15.15 -25.35
N VAL A 297 -15.98 14.62 -24.36
CA VAL A 297 -15.49 13.55 -23.49
C VAL A 297 -15.15 12.29 -24.32
N ASN A 298 -13.85 12.02 -24.46
CA ASN A 298 -13.31 10.83 -25.09
C ASN A 298 -11.96 10.48 -24.45
N LEU A 299 -11.93 9.48 -23.57
CA LEU A 299 -10.74 9.20 -22.77
C LEU A 299 -9.64 8.45 -23.53
N GLU A 300 -9.98 7.78 -24.63
CA GLU A 300 -8.99 7.17 -25.52
C GLU A 300 -8.14 8.26 -26.19
N LYS A 301 -8.79 9.26 -26.79
CA LYS A 301 -8.10 10.42 -27.37
C LYS A 301 -7.36 11.27 -26.33
N TYR A 302 -7.91 11.36 -25.13
CA TYR A 302 -7.23 12.04 -24.03
C TYR A 302 -5.96 11.30 -23.62
N ALA A 303 -6.01 9.97 -23.47
CA ALA A 303 -4.85 9.15 -23.13
C ALA A 303 -3.74 9.27 -24.18
N GLU A 304 -4.10 9.24 -25.47
CA GLU A 304 -3.18 9.47 -26.59
C GLU A 304 -2.52 10.86 -26.52
N TYR A 305 -3.29 11.89 -26.19
CA TYR A 305 -2.80 13.26 -26.10
C TYR A 305 -1.88 13.48 -24.87
N ILE A 306 -2.29 12.97 -23.70
CA ILE A 306 -1.60 13.27 -22.44
C ILE A 306 -0.35 12.42 -22.24
N GLY A 307 -0.29 11.20 -22.79
CA GLY A 307 0.84 10.28 -22.63
C GLY A 307 2.20 10.89 -22.97
N PRO A 308 2.39 11.47 -24.18
CA PRO A 308 3.65 12.13 -24.54
C PRO A 308 4.00 13.33 -23.65
N ILE A 309 2.99 14.03 -23.13
CA ILE A 309 3.18 15.17 -22.22
C ILE A 309 3.65 14.66 -20.85
N VAL A 310 3.05 13.57 -20.35
CA VAL A 310 3.50 12.88 -19.12
C VAL A 310 4.95 12.43 -19.27
N GLU A 311 5.32 11.81 -20.39
CA GLU A 311 6.68 11.35 -20.61
C GLU A 311 7.74 12.45 -20.41
N LYS A 312 7.39 13.67 -20.85
CA LYS A 312 8.31 14.80 -20.90
C LYS A 312 8.24 15.72 -19.67
N GLU A 313 7.03 16.00 -19.18
CA GLU A 313 6.76 17.09 -18.22
C GLU A 313 6.36 16.57 -16.83
N TRP A 314 6.08 15.27 -16.67
CA TRP A 314 5.74 14.71 -15.36
C TRP A 314 6.99 14.56 -14.48
N HIS A 315 6.94 15.25 -13.35
CA HIS A 315 7.96 15.15 -12.30
C HIS A 315 7.28 14.85 -10.97
N ARG A 316 7.41 13.60 -10.52
CA ARG A 316 6.86 13.16 -9.24
C ARG A 316 7.45 14.00 -8.11
N LYS A 317 6.59 14.43 -7.18
CA LYS A 317 7.00 15.19 -6.00
C LYS A 317 7.87 14.32 -5.09
N ASN A 318 9.01 14.86 -4.65
CA ASN A 318 9.73 14.25 -3.54
C ASN A 318 9.12 14.72 -2.21
N PHE A 319 8.64 13.79 -1.41
CA PHE A 319 8.03 14.13 -0.12
C PHE A 319 9.05 14.35 1.00
N GLU A 320 10.33 14.05 0.74
CA GLU A 320 11.45 14.51 1.58
C GLU A 320 11.53 16.05 1.64
N ASP A 321 11.02 16.75 0.62
CA ASP A 321 10.92 18.22 0.63
C ASP A 321 10.13 18.73 1.84
N PHE A 322 9.23 17.93 2.40
CA PHE A 322 8.41 18.26 3.56
C PHE A 322 9.03 17.82 4.89
N ASP A 323 10.29 17.39 4.90
CA ASP A 323 10.90 16.86 6.13
C ASP A 323 11.04 17.89 7.25
N TYR A 324 11.00 19.17 6.90
CA TYR A 324 10.98 20.30 7.84
C TYR A 324 9.67 20.41 8.63
N LEU A 325 8.60 19.72 8.22
CA LEU A 325 7.32 19.76 8.92
C LEU A 325 7.36 18.89 10.17
N THR A 326 6.97 19.49 11.29
CA THR A 326 6.81 18.78 12.57
C THR A 326 5.47 18.05 12.59
N ILE A 327 5.50 16.75 12.87
CA ILE A 327 4.30 15.95 13.06
C ILE A 327 3.75 16.21 14.45
N GLU A 328 2.49 16.61 14.52
CA GLU A 328 1.80 16.81 15.79
C GLU A 328 0.95 15.60 16.16
N LEU A 329 0.86 15.34 17.46
CA LEU A 329 -0.08 14.37 18.01
C LEU A 329 -1.43 15.05 18.22
N THR A 330 -2.49 14.27 18.05
CA THR A 330 -3.84 14.71 18.42
C THR A 330 -4.01 14.71 19.95
N ASP A 331 -4.95 15.49 20.48
CA ASP A 331 -5.25 15.52 21.91
C ASP A 331 -5.60 14.12 22.44
N GLY A 332 -6.33 13.33 21.65
CA GLY A 332 -6.66 11.94 21.98
C GLY A 332 -5.43 11.04 22.11
N GLN A 333 -4.41 11.22 21.27
CA GLN A 333 -3.15 10.48 21.35
C GLN A 333 -2.35 10.87 22.60
N TYR A 334 -2.29 12.16 22.94
CA TYR A 334 -1.68 12.59 24.20
C TYR A 334 -2.37 11.95 25.40
N TRP A 335 -3.71 11.94 25.43
CA TRP A 335 -4.47 11.26 26.48
C TRP A 335 -4.22 9.76 26.51
N ALA A 336 -4.12 9.10 25.36
CA ALA A 336 -3.80 7.68 25.28
C ALA A 336 -2.42 7.37 25.89
N ILE A 337 -1.40 8.19 25.61
CA ILE A 337 -0.07 8.07 26.25
C ILE A 337 -0.22 8.21 27.76
N ILE A 338 -0.92 9.25 28.25
CA ILE A 338 -1.09 9.51 29.68
C ILE A 338 -1.79 8.34 30.38
N VAL A 339 -2.88 7.82 29.81
CA VAL A 339 -3.64 6.69 30.37
C VAL A 339 -2.80 5.43 30.40
N LEU A 340 -2.07 5.12 29.33
CA LEU A 340 -1.20 3.95 29.27
C LEU A 340 -0.07 4.04 30.32
N LEU A 341 0.55 5.21 30.44
CA LEU A 341 1.57 5.46 31.47
C LEU A 341 0.98 5.32 32.87
N LEU A 342 -0.24 5.79 33.11
CA LEU A 342 -0.92 5.65 34.39
C LEU A 342 -1.18 4.18 34.74
N ILE A 343 -1.68 3.39 33.79
CA ILE A 343 -1.91 1.94 33.97
C ILE A 343 -0.57 1.24 34.28
N PHE A 344 0.47 1.49 33.48
CA PHE A 344 1.80 0.93 33.70
C PHE A 344 2.32 1.27 35.10
N ASN A 345 2.20 2.53 35.50
CA ASN A 345 2.65 2.98 36.82
C ASN A 345 1.88 2.32 37.97
N ILE A 346 0.57 2.11 37.85
CA ILE A 346 -0.24 1.41 38.87
C ILE A 346 0.17 -0.06 38.99
N VAL A 347 0.32 -0.76 37.85
CA VAL A 347 0.72 -2.17 37.82
C VAL A 347 2.11 -2.35 38.43
N MET A 348 3.08 -1.54 38.01
CA MET A 348 4.44 -1.61 38.52
C MET A 348 4.52 -1.21 39.99
N SER A 349 3.75 -0.21 40.43
CA SER A 349 3.69 0.16 41.86
C SER A 349 3.12 -0.97 42.72
N SER A 350 2.08 -1.65 42.22
CA SER A 350 1.49 -2.82 42.91
C SER A 350 2.47 -3.98 42.99
N TRP A 351 3.22 -4.22 41.92
CA TRP A 351 4.29 -5.22 41.90
C TRP A 351 5.40 -4.88 42.89
N ILE A 352 5.89 -3.63 42.91
CA ILE A 352 6.92 -3.16 43.86
C ILE A 352 6.47 -3.39 45.31
N ILE A 353 5.24 -3.01 45.66
CA ILE A 353 4.69 -3.17 47.02
C ILE A 353 4.57 -4.65 47.42
N SER A 354 4.21 -5.52 46.46
CA SER A 354 4.00 -6.95 46.70
C SER A 354 5.30 -7.77 46.66
N ASN A 355 6.43 -7.15 46.32
CA ASN A 355 7.70 -7.86 46.17
C ASN A 355 8.38 -8.08 47.53
N ASP A 356 9.27 -9.06 47.58
CA ASP A 356 9.97 -9.47 48.81
C ASP A 356 11.17 -8.58 49.14
N TYR A 357 11.54 -7.64 48.26
CA TYR A 357 12.59 -6.66 48.53
C TYR A 357 12.10 -5.63 49.54
N LYS A 358 12.83 -5.50 50.65
CA LYS A 358 12.58 -4.47 51.67
C LYS A 358 13.81 -3.62 51.86
N ASN A 359 13.58 -2.37 52.25
CA ASN A 359 14.66 -1.47 52.60
C ASN A 359 14.99 -1.72 54.07
N ASP A 360 16.16 -2.30 54.35
CA ASP A 360 16.62 -2.63 55.72
C ASP A 360 17.17 -1.39 56.47
N LEU A 361 16.59 -0.21 56.21
CA LEU A 361 16.96 1.08 56.81
C LEU A 361 15.77 1.76 57.51
#